data_AF-O26580-F1
#
_entry.id   AF-O26580-F1
#
_cell.length_a   1.000
_cell.length_b   1.000
_cell.length_c   1.000
_cell.angle_alpha   90.00
_cell.angle_beta   90.00
_cell.angle_gamma   90.00
#
_symmetry.space_group_name_H-M   'P 1'
#
loop_
_entity.id
_entity.type
_entity.pdbx_description
1 polymer ?
#
loop_
_entity_poly.entity_id
_entity_poly.type
_entity_poly.pdbx_seq_one_letter_code
_entity_poly.pdbx_strand_id
1 'polypeptide(L)'
;MNVIKRRGFREPYEPSKIRASLEKAAIDAGYSPEEKREIIERVYETVKKKIEVEEEIKSDTIRACLLTELDRCEPYIAKSWRRFEKKYKK
;
A
#
# COMPACT_ATOMS: atom_id res chain seq x y z
N MET A 1 10.83 0.00 -13.25
CA MET A 1 10.27 -1.13 -12.49
C MET A 1 8.89 -1.48 -13.02
N ASN A 2 8.64 -2.77 -13.24
CA ASN A 2 7.30 -3.28 -13.59
C ASN A 2 6.64 -3.95 -12.38
N VAL A 3 5.32 -3.84 -12.31
CA VAL A 3 4.50 -4.50 -11.28
C VAL A 3 3.76 -5.68 -11.89
N ILE A 4 4.02 -6.88 -11.36
CA ILE A 4 3.33 -8.11 -11.73
C ILE A 4 2.02 -8.21 -10.94
N LYS A 5 0.89 -8.17 -11.65
CA LYS A 5 -0.46 -8.29 -11.09
C LYS A 5 -0.80 -9.75 -10.79
N ARG A 6 -1.88 -9.97 -10.04
CA ARG A 6 -2.37 -11.30 -9.61
C ARG A 6 -2.56 -12.31 -10.76
N ARG A 7 -2.86 -11.85 -11.98
CA ARG A 7 -3.03 -12.69 -13.18
C ARG A 7 -1.78 -12.78 -14.08
N GLY A 8 -0.63 -12.32 -13.60
CA GLY A 8 0.62 -12.31 -14.37
C GLY A 8 0.78 -11.13 -15.34
N PHE A 9 -0.24 -10.28 -15.49
CA PHE A 9 -0.14 -9.05 -16.27
C PHE A 9 0.90 -8.10 -15.66
N ARG A 10 1.69 -7.45 -16.51
CA ARG A 10 2.73 -6.48 -16.11
C ARG A 10 2.23 -5.08 -16.43
N GLU A 11 2.27 -4.20 -15.44
CA GLU A 11 2.03 -2.77 -15.64
C GLU A 11 3.26 -1.98 -15.17
N PRO A 12 3.51 -0.79 -15.75
CA PRO A 12 4.53 0.10 -15.20
C PRO A 12 4.17 0.47 -13.76
N TYR A 13 5.18 0.57 -12.89
CA TYR A 13 4.97 1.06 -11.54
C TYR A 13 4.45 2.50 -11.55
N GLU A 14 3.28 2.71 -10.96
CA GLU A 14 2.67 4.03 -10.80
C GLU A 14 2.64 4.42 -9.32
N PRO A 15 3.47 5.39 -8.89
CA PRO A 15 3.53 5.82 -7.50
C PRO A 15 2.22 6.42 -6.98
N SER A 16 1.47 7.09 -7.86
CA SER A 16 0.14 7.64 -7.55
C SER A 16 -0.85 6.56 -7.07
N LYS A 17 -0.78 5.34 -7.63
CA LYS A 17 -1.64 4.22 -7.23
C LYS A 17 -1.36 3.77 -5.79
N ILE A 18 -0.11 3.86 -5.34
CA ILE A 18 0.28 3.48 -3.98
C ILE A 18 -0.26 4.50 -2.97
N ARG A 19 -0.04 5.80 -3.23
CA ARG A 19 -0.58 6.88 -2.39
C ARG A 19 -2.10 6.81 -2.29
N ALA A 20 -2.79 6.70 -3.43
CA ALA A 20 -4.24 6.58 -3.46
C ALA A 20 -4.76 5.34 -2.70
N SER A 21 -3.99 4.25 -2.65
CA SER A 21 -4.37 3.07 -1.87
C SER A 21 -4.22 3.30 -0.36
N LEU A 22 -3.18 4.02 0.06
CA LEU A 22 -2.96 4.41 1.46
C LEU A 22 -4.03 5.39 1.96
N GLU A 23 -4.36 6.40 1.15
CA GLU A 23 -5.42 7.38 1.46
C GLU A 23 -6.78 6.71 1.63
N LYS A 24 -7.13 5.79 0.72
CA LYS A 24 -8.37 4.99 0.84
C LYS A 24 -8.37 4.13 2.10
N ALA A 25 -7.24 3.50 2.45
CA ALA A 25 -7.13 2.73 3.67
C ALA A 25 -7.29 3.60 4.92
N ALA A 26 -6.82 4.84 4.90
CA ALA A 26 -7.04 5.81 5.98
C ALA A 26 -8.53 6.19 6.11
N ILE A 27 -9.20 6.48 5.00
CA ILE A 27 -10.64 6.77 4.94
C ILE A 27 -11.45 5.57 5.45
N ASP A 28 -11.14 4.36 4.99
CA ASP A 28 -11.79 3.13 5.44
C ASP A 28 -11.54 2.85 6.94
N ALA A 29 -10.46 3.38 7.50
CA ALA A 29 -10.17 3.35 8.93
C ALA A 29 -10.81 4.51 9.71
N GLY A 30 -11.59 5.37 9.05
CA GLY A 30 -12.27 6.50 9.69
C GLY A 30 -11.38 7.72 9.94
N TYR A 31 -10.24 7.83 9.26
CA TYR A 31 -9.39 9.01 9.28
C TYR A 31 -9.51 9.78 7.97
N SER A 32 -9.29 11.09 8.03
CA SER A 32 -9.03 11.86 6.82
C SER A 32 -7.60 11.62 6.31
N PRO A 33 -7.38 11.62 4.97
CA PRO A 33 -6.04 11.58 4.40
C PRO A 33 -5.12 12.69 4.93
N GLU A 34 -5.68 13.86 5.23
CA GLU A 34 -4.97 15.02 5.74
C GLU A 34 -4.44 14.77 7.16
N GLU A 35 -5.26 14.23 8.06
CA GLU A 35 -4.86 13.87 9.43
C GLU A 35 -3.73 12.84 9.46
N LYS A 36 -3.71 11.93 8.47
CA LYS A 36 -2.72 10.85 8.38
C LYS A 36 -1.67 11.08 7.29
N ARG A 37 -1.58 12.29 6.75
CA ARG A 37 -0.69 12.61 5.61
C ARG A 37 0.76 12.25 5.88
N GLU A 38 1.26 12.58 7.08
CA GLU A 38 2.64 12.29 7.47
C GLU A 38 2.92 10.78 7.53
N ILE A 39 1.97 10.00 8.07
CA ILE A 39 2.07 8.54 8.14
C ILE A 39 2.01 7.93 6.74
N ILE A 40 1.07 8.39 5.92
CA ILE A 40 0.92 7.96 4.52
C ILE A 40 2.22 8.21 3.74
N GLU A 41 2.78 9.41 3.85
CA GLU A 41 4.01 9.78 3.13
C GLU A 41 5.21 8.98 3.65
N ARG A 42 5.34 8.80 4.97
CA ARG A 42 6.41 7.99 5.57
C ARG A 42 6.36 6.53 5.10
N VAL A 43 5.17 5.93 5.11
CA VAL A 43 4.96 4.54 4.63
C VAL A 43 5.27 4.45 3.14
N TYR A 44 4.77 5.40 2.35
CA TYR A 44 5.01 5.47 0.92
C TYR A 44 6.51 5.54 0.60
N GLU A 45 7.25 6.47 1.21
CA GLU A 45 8.69 6.63 0.98
C GLU A 45 9.49 5.42 1.45
N THR A 46 9.10 4.80 2.57
CA THR A 46 9.77 3.58 3.08
C THR A 46 9.57 2.41 2.11
N VAL A 47 8.36 2.21 1.61
CA VAL A 47 8.08 1.14 0.64
C VAL A 47 8.73 1.45 -0.70
N LYS A 48 8.66 2.69 -1.19
CA LYS A 48 9.33 3.12 -2.43
C LYS A 48 10.82 2.77 -2.40
N LYS A 49 11.53 3.11 -1.32
CA LYS A 49 12.96 2.77 -1.17
C LYS A 49 13.24 1.28 -1.16
N LYS A 50 12.32 0.46 -0.61
CA LYS A 50 12.47 -1.00 -0.60
C LYS A 50 12.29 -1.61 -1.99
N ILE A 51 11.36 -1.07 -2.78
CA ILE A 51 10.98 -1.65 -4.07
C ILE A 51 11.80 -1.06 -5.24
N GLU A 52 12.37 0.13 -5.08
CA GLU A 52 13.20 0.79 -6.10
C GLU A 52 14.44 -0.01 -6.51
N VAL A 53 14.88 -0.94 -5.66
CA VAL A 53 16.01 -1.85 -5.94
C VAL A 53 15.61 -3.01 -6.86
N GLU A 54 14.32 -3.29 -7.04
CA GLU A 54 13.83 -4.40 -7.86
C GLU A 54 13.40 -3.93 -9.26
N GLU A 55 13.82 -4.65 -10.31
CA GLU A 55 13.39 -4.37 -11.69
C GLU A 55 11.93 -4.81 -11.95
N GLU A 56 11.51 -5.90 -11.30
CA GLU A 56 10.16 -6.46 -11.36
C GLU A 56 9.68 -6.88 -9.98
N ILE A 57 8.52 -6.38 -9.54
CA ILE A 57 7.96 -6.70 -8.23
C ILE A 57 6.50 -7.16 -8.33
N LYS A 58 6.11 -8.13 -7.51
CA LYS A 58 4.69 -8.54 -7.43
C LYS A 58 3.88 -7.49 -6.68
N SER A 59 2.68 -7.20 -7.17
CA SER A 59 1.73 -6.32 -6.48
C SER A 59 1.37 -6.79 -5.06
N ASP A 60 1.39 -8.10 -4.81
CA ASP A 60 1.22 -8.65 -3.46
C ASP A 60 2.43 -8.39 -2.55
N THR A 61 3.66 -8.35 -3.08
CA THR A 61 4.86 -7.98 -2.33
C THR A 61 4.80 -6.52 -1.91
N ILE A 62 4.48 -5.61 -2.84
CA ILE A 62 4.30 -4.17 -2.52
C ILE A 62 3.27 -4.02 -1.40
N ARG A 63 2.15 -4.74 -1.51
CA ARG A 63 1.09 -4.72 -0.49
C ARG A 63 1.57 -5.24 0.87
N ALA A 64 2.31 -6.34 0.91
CA ALA A 64 2.87 -6.86 2.15
C ALA A 64 3.82 -5.86 2.81
N CYS A 65 4.65 -5.18 2.02
CA CYS A 65 5.51 -4.10 2.50
C CYS A 65 4.69 -2.93 3.11
N LEU A 66 3.64 -2.49 2.43
CA LEU A 66 2.74 -1.43 2.92
C LEU A 66 2.09 -1.81 4.24
N LEU A 67 1.51 -3.01 4.33
CA LEU A 67 0.88 -3.49 5.55
C LEU A 67 1.87 -3.62 6.71
N THR A 68 3.10 -4.09 6.43
CA THR A 68 4.15 -4.23 7.45
C THR A 68 4.56 -2.86 8.01
N GLU A 69 4.69 -1.84 7.17
CA GLU A 69 5.03 -0.49 7.65
C GLU A 69 3.83 0.20 8.33
N LEU A 70 2.62 -0.04 7.83
CA LEU A 70 1.40 0.42 8.51
C LEU A 70 1.23 -0.25 9.87
N ASP A 71 1.52 -1.53 10.05
CA ASP A 71 1.45 -2.18 11.37
C ASP A 71 2.36 -1.50 12.40
N ARG A 72 3.49 -0.96 11.95
CA ARG A 72 4.46 -0.26 12.80
C ARG A 72 4.03 1.17 13.13
N CYS A 73 3.48 1.88 12.15
CA CYS A 73 3.17 3.31 12.29
C CYS A 73 1.73 3.57 12.71
N GLU A 74 0.77 2.82 12.14
CA GLU A 74 -0.66 2.98 12.34
C GLU A 74 -1.41 1.64 12.15
N PRO A 75 -1.39 0.76 13.16
CA PRO A 75 -1.94 -0.60 13.05
C PRO A 75 -3.45 -0.62 12.81
N TYR A 76 -4.18 0.45 13.13
CA TYR A 76 -5.61 0.53 12.88
C TYR A 76 -5.93 0.62 11.38
N ILE A 77 -5.14 1.38 10.61
CA ILE A 77 -5.25 1.44 9.15
C ILE A 77 -4.90 0.08 8.54
N ALA A 78 -3.82 -0.57 9.00
CA ALA A 78 -3.45 -1.91 8.53
C ALA A 78 -4.58 -2.93 8.78
N LYS A 79 -5.21 -2.88 9.95
CA LYS A 79 -6.35 -3.74 10.30
C LYS A 79 -7.57 -3.47 9.42
N SER A 80 -7.88 -2.19 9.15
CA SER A 80 -8.99 -1.83 8.25
C SER A 80 -8.73 -2.34 6.83
N TRP A 81 -7.52 -2.12 6.31
CA TRP A 81 -7.12 -2.61 5.00
C TRP A 81 -7.26 -4.15 4.91
N ARG A 82 -6.76 -4.91 5.89
CA ARG A 82 -6.93 -6.37 5.92
C ARG A 82 -8.40 -6.81 5.90
N ARG A 83 -9.29 -6.08 6.59
CA ARG A 83 -10.73 -6.34 6.57
C ARG A 83 -11.31 -6.07 5.19
N PHE A 84 -10.92 -4.97 4.55
CA PHE A 84 -11.28 -4.67 3.16
C PHE A 84 -10.84 -5.81 2.23
N GLU A 85 -9.58 -6.26 2.34
CA GLU A 85 -9.11 -7.39 1.53
C GLU A 85 -9.92 -8.66 1.77
N LYS A 86 -10.21 -9.01 3.02
CA LYS A 86 -11.03 -10.20 3.31
C LYS A 86 -12.44 -10.09 2.69
N LYS A 87 -12.98 -8.88 2.58
CA LYS A 87 -14.31 -8.61 2.01
C LYS A 87 -14.32 -8.66 0.47
N TYR A 88 -13.29 -8.13 -0.18
CA TYR A 88 -13.27 -7.93 -1.64
C TYR A 88 -12.34 -8.89 -2.41
N LYS A 89 -11.40 -9.54 -1.75
CA LYS A 89 -10.44 -10.48 -2.33
C LYS A 89 -10.99 -11.91 -2.24
N LYS A 90 -12.10 -12.18 -2.94
CA LYS A 90 -12.48 -13.55 -3.34
C LYS A 90 -11.79 -13.91 -4.66
#